data_AF-A0A8H5Z793-F1
#
_entry.id   AF-A0A8H5Z793-F1
#
_cell.length_a   1.000
_cell.length_b   1.000
_cell.length_c   1.000
_cell.angle_alpha   90.00
_cell.angle_beta   90.00
_cell.angle_gamma   90.00
#
_symmetry.space_group_name_H-M   'P 1'
#
loop_
_entity.id
_entity.type
_entity.pdbx_description
1 polymer ?
#
loop_
_entity_poly.entity_id
_entity_poly.type
_entity_poly.pdbx_seq_one_letter_code
_entity_poly.pdbx_strand_id
1 'polypeptide(L)'
;MTPPLLRLPAELLQQILGHLCLSDLLSAGLVSRVLQEHTNQDILWQRLVQAEISRPAVSKPAHRTWRELFKEHHPYWFIAGKKLWFADNVHTGKLVVARYDHRLNAIEAYELVAERRVPESLSWGQHPDAIIHTFSPRVQLDLNVPVVRLNSSAYEEAIGRIGHRLQKEIPMNLSRHTVLRSHLLLTRPWPESITTEATPVWPPLTVPSVHRTRNDQSPSGFTQSGHKPGLLNQLSTSTFRLRKWMQFATQSIRFNMRIGENISTWATLPQECYTPTRQKPWQGIWCGDYAGHGCEFLVVMQPDNPRPLPERAEWALRAAEREESVSSEGSWTTAPTDAAHSDDEDAQMENADDLEDSVATLQQSYNERASESRGQGDALQDGDAVYSGRIEAVKLTGDPNIPRGEYTFIAPDIGPNGLLRVASEEIFRGARIVRSVGHIAATGFRDDNYMASQLILISHDRIAQYWETFGHVSFYERVDIDSFIQV
;
A
#
# COMPACT_ATOMS: atom_id res chain seq x y z
N MET A 1 -54.14 21.73 6.19
CA MET A 1 -53.66 21.86 4.80
C MET A 1 -52.50 20.92 4.60
N THR A 2 -52.48 20.12 3.52
CA THR A 2 -51.31 19.29 3.17
C THR A 2 -50.14 20.18 2.74
N PRO A 3 -48.93 19.99 3.30
CA PRO A 3 -47.73 20.71 2.90
C PRO A 3 -47.47 20.55 1.40
N PRO A 4 -46.95 21.57 0.69
CA PRO A 4 -46.70 21.50 -0.75
C PRO A 4 -45.86 20.30 -1.19
N LEU A 5 -44.82 19.94 -0.42
CA LEU A 5 -43.97 18.77 -0.69
C LEU A 5 -44.76 17.45 -0.70
N LEU A 6 -45.74 17.30 0.21
CA LEU A 6 -46.57 16.08 0.31
C LEU A 6 -47.71 16.04 -0.73
N ARG A 7 -47.80 17.05 -1.61
CA ARG A 7 -48.72 17.04 -2.76
C ARG A 7 -48.06 16.46 -4.02
N LEU A 8 -46.76 16.19 -3.98
CA LEU A 8 -46.06 15.55 -5.09
C LEU A 8 -46.48 14.07 -5.21
N PRO A 9 -46.50 13.52 -6.43
CA PRO A 9 -46.54 12.08 -6.65
C PRO A 9 -45.45 11.34 -5.88
N ALA A 10 -45.73 10.10 -5.47
CA ALA A 10 -44.82 9.29 -4.65
C ALA A 10 -43.46 9.07 -5.33
N GLU A 11 -43.46 8.93 -6.66
CA GLU A 11 -42.27 8.72 -7.49
C GLU A 11 -41.34 9.94 -7.47
N LEU A 12 -41.90 11.16 -7.55
CA LEU A 12 -41.12 12.39 -7.46
C LEU A 12 -40.57 12.60 -6.05
N LEU A 13 -41.38 12.29 -5.03
CA LEU A 13 -40.92 12.35 -3.64
C LEU A 13 -39.77 11.36 -3.41
N GLN A 14 -39.88 10.15 -3.95
CA GLN A 14 -38.85 9.12 -3.86
C GLN A 14 -37.58 9.50 -4.62
N GLN A 15 -37.70 10.11 -5.80
CA GLN A 15 -36.55 10.63 -6.54
C GLN A 15 -35.81 11.70 -5.73
N ILE A 16 -36.54 12.67 -5.16
CA ILE A 16 -35.97 13.72 -4.29
C ILE A 16 -35.25 13.11 -3.09
N LEU A 17 -35.91 12.20 -2.37
CA LEU A 17 -35.33 11.51 -1.21
C LEU A 17 -34.10 10.68 -1.58
N GLY A 18 -34.05 10.14 -2.80
CA GLY A 18 -32.91 9.39 -3.32
C GLY A 18 -31.63 10.18 -3.52
N HIS A 19 -31.69 11.52 -3.48
CA HIS A 19 -30.50 12.39 -3.53
C HIS A 19 -29.96 12.76 -2.15
N LEU A 20 -30.64 12.38 -1.07
CA LEU A 20 -30.23 12.70 0.29
C LEU A 20 -29.14 11.76 0.80
N CYS A 21 -28.21 12.30 1.60
CA CYS A 21 -27.29 11.48 2.39
C CYS A 21 -28.05 10.77 3.52
N LEU A 22 -27.40 9.79 4.18
CA LEU A 22 -28.01 9.05 5.29
C LEU A 22 -28.57 9.98 6.39
N SER A 23 -27.82 11.00 6.79
CA SER A 23 -28.23 11.92 7.86
C SER A 23 -29.50 12.70 7.50
N ASP A 24 -29.56 13.21 6.27
CA ASP A 24 -30.69 14.00 5.79
C ASP A 24 -31.91 13.12 5.54
N LEU A 25 -31.71 11.89 5.04
CA LEU A 25 -32.77 10.91 4.85
C LEU A 25 -33.43 10.53 6.17
N LEU A 26 -32.63 10.28 7.21
CA LEU A 26 -33.13 10.00 8.56
C LEU A 26 -33.88 11.20 9.13
N SER A 27 -33.33 12.41 8.97
CA SER A 27 -33.95 13.65 9.44
C SER A 27 -35.31 13.91 8.76
N ALA A 28 -35.40 13.70 7.45
CA ALA A 28 -36.65 13.80 6.70
C ALA A 28 -37.72 12.80 7.21
N GLY A 29 -37.30 11.58 7.55
CA GLY A 29 -38.18 10.56 8.12
C GLY A 29 -38.75 10.91 9.50
N LEU A 30 -38.10 11.81 10.24
CA LEU A 30 -38.58 12.28 11.55
C LEU A 30 -39.62 13.41 11.45
N VAL A 31 -39.82 14.01 10.28
CA VAL A 31 -40.71 15.17 10.09
C VAL A 31 -42.19 14.77 10.10
N SER A 32 -42.57 13.66 9.46
CA SER A 32 -43.97 13.20 9.39
C SER A 32 -44.08 11.70 9.13
N ARG A 33 -45.23 11.10 9.44
CA ARG A 33 -45.50 9.67 9.16
C ARG A 33 -45.41 9.34 7.67
N VAL A 34 -45.90 10.22 6.79
CA VAL A 34 -45.84 10.04 5.34
C VAL A 34 -44.38 10.00 4.85
N LEU A 35 -43.54 10.93 5.32
CA LEU A 35 -42.10 10.91 4.99
C LEU A 35 -41.38 9.73 5.62
N GLN A 36 -41.77 9.31 6.82
CA GLN A 36 -41.24 8.10 7.45
C GLN A 36 -41.51 6.86 6.59
N GLU A 37 -42.71 6.71 6.05
CA GLU A 37 -43.05 5.60 5.14
C GLU A 37 -42.21 5.64 3.85
N HIS A 38 -42.03 6.82 3.24
CA HIS A 38 -41.22 6.96 2.03
C HIS A 38 -39.72 6.71 2.28
N THR A 39 -39.16 7.24 3.37
CA THR A 39 -37.75 7.04 3.73
C THR A 39 -37.42 5.59 4.11
N ASN A 40 -38.42 4.80 4.51
CA ASN A 40 -38.27 3.37 4.76
C ASN A 40 -38.35 2.49 3.51
N GLN A 41 -38.64 3.04 2.33
CA GLN A 41 -38.70 2.27 1.07
C GLN A 41 -37.34 1.68 0.71
N ASP A 42 -37.29 0.37 0.43
CA ASP A 42 -36.04 -0.39 0.38
C ASP A 42 -35.07 0.06 -0.72
N ILE A 43 -35.60 0.55 -1.84
CA ILE A 43 -34.82 1.07 -2.98
C ILE A 43 -33.97 2.30 -2.63
N LEU A 44 -34.37 3.11 -1.64
CA LEU A 44 -33.54 4.22 -1.16
C LEU A 44 -32.30 3.69 -0.45
N TRP A 45 -32.46 2.61 0.32
CA TRP A 45 -31.37 1.97 1.05
C TRP A 45 -30.45 1.16 0.14
N GLN A 46 -30.95 0.62 -0.97
CA GLN A 46 -30.12 0.02 -2.02
C GLN A 46 -29.07 1.01 -2.53
N ARG A 47 -29.49 2.25 -2.83
CA ARG A 47 -28.58 3.30 -3.29
C ARG A 47 -27.52 3.63 -2.25
N LEU A 48 -27.88 3.67 -0.97
CA LEU A 48 -26.93 3.90 0.12
C LEU A 48 -25.88 2.78 0.21
N VAL A 49 -26.29 1.50 0.12
CA VAL A 49 -25.34 0.37 0.11
C VAL A 49 -24.42 0.43 -1.12
N GLN A 50 -24.98 0.71 -2.30
CA GLN A 50 -24.21 0.80 -3.55
C GLN A 50 -23.26 2.02 -3.57
N ALA A 51 -23.59 3.09 -2.85
CA ALA A 51 -22.70 4.24 -2.71
C ALA A 51 -21.47 3.91 -1.85
N GLU A 52 -21.61 3.00 -0.87
CA GLU A 52 -20.50 2.58 -0.02
C GLU A 52 -19.53 1.63 -0.73
N ILE A 53 -20.03 0.76 -1.62
CA ILE A 53 -19.22 -0.20 -2.38
C ILE A 53 -19.51 -0.01 -3.87
N SER A 54 -18.66 0.75 -4.55
CA SER A 54 -18.93 1.20 -5.91
C SER A 54 -18.85 0.08 -6.96
N ARG A 55 -17.96 -0.91 -6.79
CA ARG A 55 -17.77 -2.06 -7.72
C ARG A 55 -17.15 -3.27 -7.02
N PRO A 56 -17.56 -4.51 -7.36
CA PRO A 56 -18.72 -4.87 -8.18
C PRO A 56 -20.04 -4.46 -7.50
N ALA A 57 -21.15 -4.48 -8.25
CA ALA A 57 -22.45 -4.17 -7.67
C ALA A 57 -22.76 -5.14 -6.52
N VAL A 58 -23.04 -4.59 -5.34
CA VAL A 58 -23.36 -5.39 -4.16
C VAL A 58 -24.61 -6.22 -4.43
N SER A 59 -24.56 -7.50 -4.08
CA SER A 59 -25.73 -8.36 -4.02
C SER A 59 -26.23 -8.45 -2.58
N LYS A 60 -27.54 -8.48 -2.38
CA LYS A 60 -28.18 -8.60 -1.07
C LYS A 60 -28.57 -10.05 -0.79
N PRO A 61 -28.43 -10.56 0.45
CA PRO A 61 -29.01 -11.85 0.84
C PRO A 61 -30.52 -11.91 0.57
N ALA A 62 -31.01 -13.04 0.05
CA ALA A 62 -32.40 -13.17 -0.41
C ALA A 62 -33.47 -12.89 0.67
N HIS A 63 -33.15 -13.15 1.93
CA HIS A 63 -34.06 -13.03 3.08
C HIS A 63 -33.96 -11.69 3.83
N ARG A 64 -33.26 -10.69 3.26
CA ARG A 64 -33.04 -9.38 3.89
C ARG A 64 -33.59 -8.26 3.04
N THR A 65 -33.94 -7.14 3.66
CA THR A 65 -34.13 -5.85 2.99
C THR A 65 -32.79 -5.09 2.88
N TRP A 66 -32.63 -4.22 1.89
CA TRP A 66 -31.45 -3.35 1.77
C TRP A 66 -31.28 -2.46 3.00
N ARG A 67 -32.40 -2.03 3.58
CA ARG A 67 -32.40 -1.28 4.85
C ARG A 67 -31.82 -2.09 6.01
N GLU A 68 -32.24 -3.34 6.17
CA GLU A 68 -31.67 -4.22 7.20
C GLU A 68 -30.19 -4.48 6.95
N LEU A 69 -29.81 -4.75 5.70
CA LEU A 69 -28.42 -4.96 5.32
C LEU A 69 -27.55 -3.73 5.65
N PHE A 70 -27.98 -2.54 5.22
CA PHE A 70 -27.26 -1.29 5.48
C PHE A 70 -27.06 -1.09 6.98
N LYS A 71 -28.14 -1.21 7.76
CA LYS A 71 -28.10 -1.05 9.23
C LYS A 71 -27.20 -2.09 9.88
N GLU A 72 -27.21 -3.33 9.40
CA GLU A 72 -26.46 -4.42 10.00
C GLU A 72 -24.96 -4.15 9.97
N HIS A 73 -24.41 -3.64 8.85
CA HIS A 73 -22.98 -3.37 8.75
C HIS A 73 -22.57 -1.93 9.03
N HIS A 74 -23.50 -0.97 9.15
CA HIS A 74 -23.15 0.41 9.49
C HIS A 74 -22.49 0.52 10.88
N PRO A 75 -21.36 1.24 11.05
CA PRO A 75 -20.71 2.12 10.09
C PRO A 75 -19.51 1.51 9.34
N TYR A 76 -19.36 0.19 9.30
CA TYR A 76 -18.15 -0.50 8.81
C TYR A 76 -18.07 -0.68 7.29
N TRP A 77 -19.05 -0.20 6.53
CA TRP A 77 -19.09 -0.33 5.07
C TRP A 77 -17.83 0.22 4.38
N PHE A 78 -17.21 1.27 4.93
CA PHE A 78 -15.98 1.84 4.41
C PHE A 78 -14.83 0.82 4.29
N ILE A 79 -14.81 -0.24 5.12
CA ILE A 79 -13.78 -1.27 5.08
C ILE A 79 -13.82 -2.00 3.73
N ALA A 80 -14.99 -2.52 3.34
CA ALA A 80 -15.16 -3.13 2.02
C ALA A 80 -15.14 -2.09 0.90
N GLY A 81 -15.65 -0.88 1.14
CA GLY A 81 -15.68 0.19 0.15
C GLY A 81 -14.31 0.67 -0.31
N LYS A 82 -13.33 0.74 0.61
CA LYS A 82 -11.94 1.15 0.30
C LYS A 82 -11.08 0.01 -0.22
N LYS A 83 -11.51 -1.25 -0.04
CA LYS A 83 -10.89 -2.48 -0.55
C LYS A 83 -9.48 -2.75 -0.02
N LEU A 84 -8.51 -1.89 -0.29
CA LEU A 84 -7.11 -2.09 0.03
C LEU A 84 -6.76 -1.51 1.41
N TRP A 85 -6.12 -2.31 2.26
CA TRP A 85 -5.68 -1.87 3.58
C TRP A 85 -4.28 -2.38 3.91
N PHE A 86 -3.46 -1.54 4.53
CA PHE A 86 -2.10 -1.88 4.92
C PHE A 86 -1.79 -1.51 6.37
N ALA A 87 -1.00 -2.37 7.04
CA ALA A 87 -0.79 -2.35 8.47
C ALA A 87 0.57 -1.81 8.91
N ASP A 88 0.62 -1.26 10.12
CA ASP A 88 1.82 -0.76 10.77
C ASP A 88 2.70 -1.84 11.44
N ASN A 89 2.65 -3.10 11.00
CA ASN A 89 3.53 -4.16 11.50
C ASN A 89 5.00 -3.81 11.31
N VAL A 90 5.79 -3.73 12.39
CA VAL A 90 7.18 -3.26 12.35
C VAL A 90 7.99 -3.94 11.24
N HIS A 91 8.70 -3.13 10.46
CA HIS A 91 9.40 -3.47 9.22
C HIS A 91 8.51 -3.95 8.08
N THR A 92 7.78 -5.05 8.28
CA THR A 92 7.20 -5.81 7.18
C THR A 92 5.85 -5.32 6.69
N GLY A 93 5.03 -4.77 7.57
CA GLY A 93 3.65 -4.43 7.24
C GLY A 93 2.82 -5.67 6.95
N LYS A 94 1.59 -5.43 6.51
CA LYS A 94 0.70 -6.44 5.92
C LYS A 94 -0.20 -5.73 4.94
N LEU A 95 -0.57 -6.39 3.86
CA LEU A 95 -1.53 -5.89 2.88
C LEU A 95 -2.74 -6.82 2.86
N VAL A 96 -3.94 -6.25 2.95
CA VAL A 96 -5.19 -7.02 2.85
C VAL A 96 -6.12 -6.41 1.82
N VAL A 97 -6.91 -7.26 1.20
CA VAL A 97 -8.04 -6.86 0.37
C VAL A 97 -9.33 -7.22 1.10
N ALA A 98 -10.17 -6.22 1.29
CA ALA A 98 -11.46 -6.29 1.93
C ALA A 98 -12.59 -6.33 0.89
N ARG A 99 -13.61 -7.13 1.18
CA ARG A 99 -14.80 -7.30 0.34
C ARG A 99 -16.02 -7.63 1.20
N TYR A 100 -17.20 -7.41 0.65
CA TYR A 100 -18.44 -7.89 1.24
C TYR A 100 -18.85 -9.21 0.58
N ASP A 101 -18.95 -10.28 1.38
CA ASP A 101 -19.46 -11.57 0.93
C ASP A 101 -20.97 -11.65 1.22
N HIS A 102 -21.77 -11.58 0.15
CA HIS A 102 -23.24 -11.63 0.22
C HIS A 102 -23.79 -13.02 0.61
N ARG A 103 -23.01 -14.08 0.44
CA ARG A 103 -23.39 -15.46 0.81
C ARG A 103 -23.28 -15.65 2.31
N LEU A 104 -22.24 -15.05 2.91
CA LEU A 104 -22.00 -15.06 4.36
C LEU A 104 -22.64 -13.89 5.10
N ASN A 105 -23.09 -12.87 4.35
CA ASN A 105 -23.51 -11.58 4.89
C ASN A 105 -22.46 -11.01 5.86
N ALA A 106 -21.22 -10.90 5.36
CA ALA A 106 -20.07 -10.50 6.16
C ALA A 106 -19.14 -9.58 5.37
N ILE A 107 -18.54 -8.62 6.07
CA ILE A 107 -17.38 -7.87 5.57
C ILE A 107 -16.14 -8.66 5.97
N GLU A 108 -15.37 -9.10 4.99
CA GLU A 108 -14.16 -9.90 5.19
C GLU A 108 -12.95 -9.20 4.59
N ALA A 109 -11.78 -9.38 5.19
CA ALA A 109 -10.51 -8.98 4.59
C ALA A 109 -9.49 -10.10 4.71
N TYR A 110 -8.77 -10.37 3.63
CA TYR A 110 -7.79 -11.44 3.52
C TYR A 110 -6.42 -10.88 3.15
N GLU A 111 -5.36 -11.51 3.68
CA GLU A 111 -3.98 -11.12 3.37
C GLU A 111 -3.68 -11.37 1.89
N LEU A 112 -3.14 -10.35 1.22
CA LEU A 112 -2.63 -10.48 -0.13
C LEU A 112 -1.20 -10.98 -0.02
N VAL A 113 -0.93 -12.14 -0.62
CA VAL A 113 0.37 -12.79 -0.58
C VAL A 113 0.88 -12.99 -2.00
N ALA A 114 2.21 -13.00 -2.14
CA ALA A 114 2.89 -13.27 -3.40
C ALA A 114 3.90 -14.40 -3.21
N GLU A 115 3.88 -15.37 -4.11
CA GLU A 115 4.86 -16.45 -4.16
C GLU A 115 5.77 -16.25 -5.37
N ARG A 116 7.08 -16.28 -5.13
CA ARG A 116 8.09 -16.29 -6.18
C ARG A 116 8.11 -17.67 -6.84
N ARG A 117 7.97 -17.73 -8.16
CA ARG A 117 8.16 -18.97 -8.92
C ARG A 117 9.64 -19.28 -9.09
N VAL A 118 9.97 -20.50 -9.54
CA VAL A 118 11.36 -20.88 -9.85
C VAL A 118 11.93 -19.91 -10.87
N PRO A 119 12.96 -19.11 -10.51
CA PRO A 119 13.54 -18.14 -11.42
C PRO A 119 14.43 -18.84 -12.46
N GLU A 120 14.40 -18.32 -13.68
CA GLU A 120 15.33 -18.67 -14.74
C GLU A 120 16.35 -17.54 -14.91
N SER A 121 17.61 -17.87 -15.14
CA SER A 121 18.66 -16.88 -15.39
C SER A 121 18.53 -16.34 -16.81
N LEU A 122 18.60 -15.01 -16.94
CA LEU A 122 18.61 -14.31 -18.21
C LEU A 122 19.97 -13.65 -18.44
N SER A 123 20.40 -13.56 -19.69
CA SER A 123 21.59 -12.81 -20.07
C SER A 123 21.24 -11.43 -20.60
N TRP A 124 22.10 -10.45 -20.34
CA TRP A 124 21.96 -9.09 -20.84
C TRP A 124 23.17 -8.69 -21.66
N GLY A 125 23.01 -8.58 -22.97
CA GLY A 125 24.14 -8.31 -23.87
C GLY A 125 24.90 -7.00 -23.57
N GLN A 126 24.24 -5.99 -22.98
CA GLN A 126 24.90 -4.73 -22.62
C GLN A 126 25.62 -4.78 -21.28
N HIS A 127 25.15 -5.61 -20.34
CA HIS A 127 25.80 -5.84 -19.05
C HIS A 127 25.90 -7.36 -18.81
N PRO A 128 26.89 -8.03 -19.42
CA PRO A 128 27.02 -9.49 -19.35
C PRO A 128 27.18 -10.03 -17.93
N ASP A 129 27.76 -9.22 -17.04
CA ASP A 129 27.97 -9.55 -15.63
C ASP A 129 26.71 -9.29 -14.77
N ALA A 130 25.64 -8.74 -15.34
CA ALA A 130 24.42 -8.48 -14.60
C ALA A 130 23.65 -9.78 -14.30
N ILE A 131 23.35 -9.98 -13.02
CA ILE A 131 22.51 -11.06 -12.53
C ILE A 131 21.05 -10.69 -12.77
N ILE A 132 20.41 -11.41 -13.68
CA ILE A 132 19.00 -11.23 -14.02
C ILE A 132 18.26 -12.54 -13.84
N HIS A 133 17.18 -12.49 -13.08
CA HIS A 133 16.26 -13.61 -12.88
C HIS A 133 14.88 -13.28 -13.42
N THR A 134 14.22 -14.26 -14.05
CA THR A 134 12.80 -14.10 -14.42
C THR A 134 11.95 -13.89 -13.17
N PHE A 135 10.93 -13.05 -13.32
CA PHE A 135 9.96 -12.77 -12.28
C PHE A 135 8.55 -12.85 -12.86
N SER A 136 7.73 -13.71 -12.25
CA SER A 136 6.32 -13.91 -12.59
C SER A 136 5.62 -14.38 -11.31
N PRO A 137 5.39 -13.48 -10.34
CA PRO A 137 4.88 -13.82 -9.03
C PRO A 137 3.46 -14.37 -9.13
N ARG A 138 3.13 -15.33 -8.27
CA ARG A 138 1.74 -15.74 -8.08
C ARG A 138 1.15 -14.92 -6.93
N VAL A 139 0.40 -13.89 -7.29
CA VAL A 139 -0.34 -13.07 -6.31
C VAL A 139 -1.71 -13.68 -6.03
N GLN A 140 -2.05 -13.88 -4.77
CA GLN A 140 -3.33 -14.46 -4.34
C GLN A 140 -3.76 -13.99 -2.95
N LEU A 141 -5.03 -14.16 -2.61
CA LEU A 141 -5.51 -14.01 -1.23
C LEU A 141 -5.25 -15.29 -0.45
N ASP A 142 -4.74 -15.17 0.77
CA ASP A 142 -4.76 -16.27 1.73
C ASP A 142 -6.18 -16.42 2.30
N LEU A 143 -6.99 -17.27 1.66
CA LEU A 143 -8.38 -17.51 2.04
C LEU A 143 -8.53 -18.46 3.25
N ASN A 144 -7.44 -18.99 3.81
CA ASN A 144 -7.51 -19.93 4.92
C ASN A 144 -7.97 -19.25 6.23
N VAL A 145 -7.49 -18.03 6.48
CA VAL A 145 -7.80 -17.27 7.69
C VAL A 145 -8.06 -15.80 7.33
N PRO A 146 -9.26 -15.25 7.58
CA PRO A 146 -9.50 -13.83 7.41
C PRO A 146 -8.73 -13.01 8.45
N VAL A 147 -8.25 -11.83 8.05
CA VAL A 147 -7.69 -10.82 8.94
C VAL A 147 -8.78 -10.00 9.61
N VAL A 148 -9.87 -9.73 8.87
CA VAL A 148 -11.08 -9.06 9.36
C VAL A 148 -12.28 -9.92 8.98
N ARG A 149 -13.23 -10.09 9.91
CA ARG A 149 -14.55 -10.67 9.63
C ARG A 149 -15.59 -10.01 10.52
N LEU A 150 -16.51 -9.26 9.91
CA LEU A 150 -17.60 -8.56 10.60
C LEU A 150 -18.95 -9.07 10.10
N ASN A 151 -19.79 -9.55 11.01
CA ASN A 151 -21.10 -10.13 10.74
C ASN A 151 -22.07 -9.84 11.90
N SER A 152 -23.34 -10.25 11.77
CA SER A 152 -24.35 -10.06 12.82
C SER A 152 -23.87 -10.52 14.21
N SER A 153 -23.28 -11.72 14.30
CA SER A 153 -22.82 -12.27 15.59
C SER A 153 -21.75 -11.41 16.27
N ALA A 154 -20.79 -10.89 15.49
CA ALA A 154 -19.75 -10.00 16.00
C ALA A 154 -20.34 -8.70 16.57
N TYR A 155 -21.35 -8.14 15.89
CA TYR A 155 -22.00 -6.92 16.34
C TYR A 155 -22.86 -7.16 17.59
N GLU A 156 -23.62 -8.26 17.62
CA GLU A 156 -24.45 -8.64 18.77
C GLU A 156 -23.62 -8.92 20.01
N GLU A 157 -22.46 -9.56 19.88
CA GLU A 157 -21.55 -9.80 21.01
C GLU A 157 -20.99 -8.49 21.58
N ALA A 158 -20.72 -7.49 20.74
CA ALA A 158 -20.14 -6.21 21.16
C ALA A 158 -21.12 -5.27 21.89
N ILE A 159 -22.38 -5.20 21.43
CA ILE A 159 -23.36 -4.21 21.91
C ILE A 159 -24.67 -4.81 22.41
N GLY A 160 -24.87 -6.12 22.32
CA GLY A 160 -26.18 -6.73 22.49
C GLY A 160 -27.14 -6.35 21.35
N ARG A 161 -28.45 -6.42 21.62
CA ARG A 161 -29.49 -6.12 20.61
C ARG A 161 -29.66 -4.63 20.34
N ILE A 162 -29.30 -3.77 21.30
CA ILE A 162 -29.50 -2.32 21.23
C ILE A 162 -28.25 -1.64 21.80
N GLY A 163 -27.58 -0.81 20.99
CA GLY A 163 -26.42 -0.04 21.45
C GLY A 163 -25.70 0.71 20.32
N HIS A 164 -24.80 1.60 20.71
CA HIS A 164 -23.94 2.36 19.79
C HIS A 164 -22.61 1.65 19.59
N ARG A 165 -22.19 1.46 18.33
CA ARG A 165 -20.98 0.69 17.98
C ARG A 165 -19.69 1.52 17.99
N LEU A 166 -19.77 2.84 17.86
CA LEU A 166 -18.60 3.70 17.62
C LEU A 166 -17.49 3.62 18.68
N GLN A 167 -17.86 3.46 19.95
CA GLN A 167 -16.94 3.37 21.08
C GLN A 167 -16.59 1.93 21.48
N LYS A 168 -17.14 0.94 20.77
CA LYS A 168 -17.08 -0.48 21.14
C LYS A 168 -16.04 -1.20 20.30
N GLU A 169 -15.43 -2.21 20.90
CA GLU A 169 -14.56 -3.13 20.18
C GLU A 169 -15.41 -4.27 19.65
N ILE A 170 -15.27 -4.57 18.36
CA ILE A 170 -16.05 -5.63 17.72
C ILE A 170 -15.24 -6.92 17.77
N PRO A 171 -15.66 -7.94 18.55
CA PRO A 171 -14.98 -9.23 18.56
C PRO A 171 -15.17 -9.93 17.21
N MET A 172 -14.08 -10.46 16.67
CA MET A 172 -14.07 -11.18 15.41
C MET A 172 -13.65 -12.63 15.65
N ASN A 173 -14.49 -13.55 15.19
CA ASN A 173 -14.19 -14.97 15.24
C ASN A 173 -13.45 -15.38 13.94
N LEU A 174 -12.12 -15.25 13.97
CA LEU A 174 -11.24 -15.48 12.82
C LEU A 174 -10.70 -16.91 12.75
N SER A 175 -10.61 -17.60 13.88
CA SER A 175 -10.00 -18.93 13.98
C SER A 175 -10.95 -19.92 14.64
N ARG A 176 -10.85 -21.19 14.24
CA ARG A 176 -11.51 -22.30 14.95
C ARG A 176 -10.92 -22.49 16.36
N HIS A 177 -9.70 -22.02 16.60
CA HIS A 177 -9.05 -22.10 17.90
C HIS A 177 -9.53 -20.98 18.82
N THR A 178 -10.13 -21.35 19.95
CA THR A 178 -10.74 -20.44 20.94
C THR A 178 -9.73 -19.57 21.70
N VAL A 179 -8.43 -19.86 21.55
CA VAL A 179 -7.33 -19.21 22.27
C VAL A 179 -7.01 -17.85 21.68
N LEU A 180 -6.98 -17.68 20.35
CA LEU A 180 -6.65 -16.41 19.73
C LEU A 180 -7.90 -15.52 19.65
N ARG A 181 -7.84 -14.35 20.26
CA ARG A 181 -8.90 -13.33 20.19
C ARG A 181 -8.47 -12.18 19.31
N SER A 182 -9.40 -11.64 18.52
CA SER A 182 -9.18 -10.47 17.68
C SER A 182 -10.37 -9.53 17.74
N HIS A 183 -10.11 -8.26 17.97
CA HIS A 183 -11.12 -7.22 18.06
C HIS A 183 -10.80 -6.08 17.07
N LEU A 184 -11.84 -5.53 16.45
CA LEU A 184 -11.74 -4.32 15.62
C LEU A 184 -12.12 -3.08 16.41
N LEU A 185 -11.31 -2.03 16.28
CA LEU A 185 -11.49 -0.73 16.92
C LEU A 185 -11.56 0.36 15.84
N LEU A 186 -12.56 1.23 15.94
CA LEU A 186 -12.65 2.42 15.11
C LEU A 186 -11.73 3.53 15.63
N THR A 187 -11.20 4.33 14.72
CA THR A 187 -10.25 5.41 15.02
C THR A 187 -10.87 6.76 14.73
N ARG A 188 -10.27 7.79 15.34
CA ARG A 188 -10.52 9.19 15.05
C ARG A 188 -9.33 9.77 14.25
N PRO A 189 -9.56 10.60 13.22
CA PRO A 189 -8.49 11.29 12.51
C PRO A 189 -7.65 12.17 13.43
N TRP A 190 -6.33 12.13 13.25
CA TRP A 190 -5.38 13.06 13.85
C TRP A 190 -5.41 14.40 13.09
N PRO A 191 -5.38 15.56 13.76
CA PRO A 191 -5.49 16.84 13.06
C PRO A 191 -4.24 17.13 12.21
N GLU A 192 -4.46 17.46 10.94
CA GLU A 192 -3.40 17.77 9.97
C GLU A 192 -2.60 19.01 10.37
N SER A 193 -3.26 20.03 10.93
CA SER A 193 -2.65 21.32 11.31
C SER A 193 -1.53 21.24 12.34
N ILE A 194 -1.43 20.13 13.09
CA ILE A 194 -0.38 19.89 14.09
C ILE A 194 0.49 18.68 13.73
N THR A 195 0.39 18.19 12.50
CA THR A 195 1.21 17.07 12.01
C THR A 195 2.53 17.62 11.46
N THR A 196 3.63 17.16 12.04
CA THR A 196 5.01 17.46 11.60
C THR A 196 5.71 16.17 11.17
N GLU A 197 6.89 16.29 10.55
CA GLU A 197 7.72 15.13 10.18
C GLU A 197 8.09 14.24 11.39
N ALA A 198 8.24 14.84 12.57
CA ALA A 198 8.53 14.13 13.81
C ALA A 198 7.27 13.52 14.48
N THR A 199 6.07 13.72 13.92
CA THR A 199 4.83 13.21 14.51
C THR A 199 4.65 11.74 14.12
N PRO A 200 4.69 10.75 15.05
CA PRO A 200 4.42 9.36 14.73
C PRO A 200 2.95 9.17 14.36
N VAL A 201 2.70 9.11 13.05
CA VAL A 201 1.40 8.89 12.44
C VAL A 201 1.43 7.69 11.51
N TRP A 202 0.29 7.03 11.40
CA TRP A 202 0.03 6.01 10.40
C TRP A 202 -1.12 6.43 9.47
N PRO A 203 -0.98 6.29 8.14
CA PRO A 203 0.26 5.89 7.45
C PRO A 203 1.36 6.97 7.57
N PRO A 204 2.62 6.71 7.19
CA PRO A 204 3.69 7.71 7.23
C PRO A 204 3.51 8.80 6.16
N LEU A 205 4.16 9.95 6.34
CA LEU A 205 3.97 11.13 5.47
C LEU A 205 4.40 10.92 4.01
N THR A 206 5.21 9.91 3.74
CA THR A 206 5.63 9.40 2.42
C THR A 206 4.48 8.75 1.66
N VAL A 207 3.50 8.17 2.37
CA VAL A 207 2.36 7.48 1.77
C VAL A 207 1.13 8.40 1.78
N PRO A 208 0.46 8.66 0.63
CA PRO A 208 -0.75 9.47 0.58
C PRO A 208 -1.88 8.92 1.46
N SER A 209 -2.61 9.80 2.14
CA SER A 209 -3.81 9.42 2.90
C SER A 209 -4.73 10.61 3.14
N VAL A 210 -6.04 10.35 3.16
CA VAL A 210 -7.07 11.32 3.54
C VAL A 210 -7.03 11.62 5.04
N HIS A 211 -6.85 10.58 5.87
CA HIS A 211 -6.76 10.72 7.32
C HIS A 211 -5.62 9.88 7.86
N ARG A 212 -4.94 10.40 8.88
CA ARG A 212 -3.94 9.67 9.65
C ARG A 212 -4.41 9.50 11.08
N THR A 213 -3.77 8.60 11.82
CA THR A 213 -3.92 8.50 13.28
C THR A 213 -2.55 8.37 13.91
N ARG A 214 -2.44 8.75 15.18
CA ARG A 214 -1.27 8.44 16.01
C ARG A 214 -1.03 6.93 16.07
N ASN A 215 0.22 6.52 15.90
CA ASN A 215 0.66 5.12 15.97
C ASN A 215 1.72 4.86 17.04
N ASP A 216 2.03 5.85 17.89
CA ASP A 216 2.84 5.64 19.08
C ASP A 216 2.11 4.78 20.11
N GLN A 217 2.85 3.95 20.83
CA GLN A 217 2.29 3.03 21.82
C GLN A 217 1.59 3.82 22.92
N SER A 218 0.25 3.80 22.90
CA SER A 218 -0.55 4.39 23.97
C SER A 218 -0.48 3.49 25.20
N PRO A 219 -0.10 4.00 26.39
CA PRO A 219 -0.16 3.24 27.65
C PRO A 219 -1.56 2.68 27.95
N SER A 220 -2.60 3.29 27.38
CA SER A 220 -3.99 2.85 27.52
C SER A 220 -4.44 1.81 26.48
N GLY A 221 -3.56 1.43 25.54
CA GLY A 221 -3.92 0.59 24.40
C GLY A 221 -4.96 1.23 23.47
N PHE A 222 -5.00 2.57 23.40
CA PHE A 222 -5.99 3.32 22.61
C PHE A 222 -7.45 3.10 23.06
N THR A 223 -7.67 2.74 24.32
CA THR A 223 -9.01 2.54 24.87
C THR A 223 -9.71 3.85 25.24
N GLN A 224 -8.94 4.93 25.44
CA GLN A 224 -9.43 6.26 25.82
C GLN A 224 -10.35 6.87 24.75
N SER A 225 -11.32 7.67 25.21
CA SER A 225 -12.32 8.32 24.36
C SER A 225 -11.72 9.25 23.30
N GLY A 226 -10.55 9.85 23.55
CA GLY A 226 -9.86 10.69 22.56
C GLY A 226 -9.40 9.95 21.31
N HIS A 227 -9.21 8.63 21.39
CA HIS A 227 -8.76 7.79 20.27
C HIS A 227 -9.90 7.14 19.49
N LYS A 228 -11.13 7.20 20.01
CA LYS A 228 -12.33 6.54 19.46
C LYS A 228 -13.36 7.59 19.05
N PRO A 229 -14.09 7.40 17.94
CA PRO A 229 -15.11 8.34 17.51
C PRO A 229 -16.31 8.33 18.47
N GLY A 230 -16.69 9.48 19.03
CA GLY A 230 -17.92 9.61 19.82
C GLY A 230 -19.16 9.81 18.94
N LEU A 231 -18.95 10.43 17.78
CA LEU A 231 -19.96 10.76 16.79
C LEU A 231 -19.52 10.26 15.40
N LEU A 232 -20.48 10.07 14.49
CA LEU A 232 -20.18 9.59 13.13
C LEU A 232 -19.24 10.53 12.35
N ASN A 233 -19.35 11.85 12.55
CA ASN A 233 -18.45 12.81 11.90
C ASN A 233 -17.01 12.81 12.46
N GLN A 234 -16.77 12.11 13.57
CA GLN A 234 -15.44 11.91 14.14
C GLN A 234 -14.81 10.58 13.69
N LEU A 235 -15.55 9.74 12.98
CA LEU A 235 -15.08 8.44 12.49
C LEU A 235 -14.10 8.63 11.33
N SER A 236 -12.92 8.03 11.44
CA SER A 236 -12.06 7.84 10.28
C SER A 236 -12.60 6.72 9.40
N THR A 237 -12.78 6.99 8.11
CA THR A 237 -13.07 5.98 7.08
C THR A 237 -11.79 5.53 6.35
N SER A 238 -10.62 5.99 6.80
CA SER A 238 -9.32 5.69 6.17
C SER A 238 -8.37 4.95 7.09
N THR A 239 -8.73 4.78 8.37
CA THR A 239 -7.96 4.04 9.35
C THR A 239 -8.86 3.22 10.27
N PHE A 240 -8.35 2.10 10.77
CA PHE A 240 -8.93 1.35 11.89
C PHE A 240 -7.80 0.64 12.65
N ARG A 241 -8.12 -0.01 13.77
CA ARG A 241 -7.14 -0.82 14.52
C ARG A 241 -7.64 -2.24 14.75
N LEU A 242 -6.71 -3.18 14.79
CA LEU A 242 -6.96 -4.55 15.23
C LEU A 242 -6.18 -4.83 16.50
N ARG A 243 -6.87 -5.27 17.53
CA ARG A 243 -6.29 -5.76 18.78
C ARG A 243 -6.32 -7.29 18.77
N LYS A 244 -5.19 -7.95 19.05
CA LYS A 244 -5.07 -9.42 19.10
C LYS A 244 -4.36 -9.85 20.38
N TRP A 245 -4.79 -10.95 20.97
CA TRP A 245 -4.14 -11.56 22.15
C TRP A 245 -4.51 -13.04 22.25
N MET A 246 -3.70 -13.79 22.99
CA MET A 246 -4.06 -15.14 23.42
C MET A 246 -4.81 -15.10 24.75
N GLN A 247 -5.94 -15.80 24.80
CA GLN A 247 -6.77 -15.95 25.99
C GLN A 247 -6.67 -17.40 26.47
N PHE A 248 -6.04 -17.58 27.62
CA PHE A 248 -6.05 -18.86 28.33
C PHE A 248 -7.11 -18.81 29.43
N ALA A 249 -7.89 -19.89 29.54
CA ALA A 249 -8.80 -20.13 30.65
C ALA A 249 -8.33 -21.41 31.35
N THR A 250 -7.75 -21.28 32.54
CA THR A 250 -7.44 -22.45 33.38
C THR A 250 -8.68 -22.81 34.17
N GLN A 251 -9.15 -24.06 34.06
CA GLN A 251 -10.36 -24.51 34.78
C GLN A 251 -10.18 -24.54 36.31
N SER A 252 -8.93 -24.58 36.79
CA SER A 252 -8.58 -24.70 38.21
C SER A 252 -8.68 -23.40 39.00
N ILE A 253 -8.57 -22.24 38.34
CA ILE A 253 -8.58 -20.92 38.96
C ILE A 253 -9.31 -20.04 37.95
N ARG A 254 -10.46 -19.44 38.26
CA ARG A 254 -11.26 -18.58 37.35
C ARG A 254 -10.50 -17.30 36.95
N PHE A 255 -9.33 -17.44 36.34
CA PHE A 255 -8.39 -16.42 36.00
C PHE A 255 -8.23 -16.43 34.48
N ASN A 256 -8.79 -15.42 33.85
CA ASN A 256 -8.66 -15.20 32.42
C ASN A 256 -7.38 -14.40 32.17
N MET A 257 -6.30 -15.08 31.78
CA MET A 257 -5.02 -14.43 31.48
C MET A 257 -4.95 -14.05 30.00
N ARG A 258 -4.66 -12.77 29.72
CA ARG A 258 -4.38 -12.26 28.36
C ARG A 258 -2.87 -12.21 28.17
N ILE A 259 -2.36 -12.89 27.15
CA ILE A 259 -0.93 -12.95 26.83
C ILE A 259 -0.70 -12.43 25.41
N GLY A 260 0.39 -11.68 25.23
CA GLY A 260 0.85 -11.24 23.90
C GLY A 260 -0.13 -10.27 23.24
N GLU A 261 -0.68 -9.33 24.00
CA GLU A 261 -1.56 -8.31 23.44
C GLU A 261 -0.78 -7.43 22.45
N ASN A 262 -1.30 -7.35 21.23
CA ASN A 262 -0.73 -6.53 20.16
C ASN A 262 -1.85 -5.73 19.49
N ILE A 263 -1.58 -4.46 19.18
CA ILE A 263 -2.48 -3.59 18.43
C ILE A 263 -1.76 -3.16 17.16
N SER A 264 -2.42 -3.39 16.03
CA SER A 264 -1.98 -2.90 14.72
C SER A 264 -2.92 -1.82 14.21
N THR A 265 -2.37 -0.78 13.63
CA THR A 265 -3.10 0.28 12.92
C THR A 265 -3.10 -0.02 11.43
N TRP A 266 -4.28 0.04 10.84
CA TRP A 266 -4.52 -0.18 9.43
C TRP A 266 -4.88 1.14 8.77
N ALA A 267 -4.37 1.36 7.58
CA ALA A 267 -4.67 2.52 6.74
C ALA A 267 -5.04 2.08 5.33
N THR A 268 -5.66 2.98 4.57
CA THR A 268 -5.95 2.78 3.15
C THR A 268 -5.33 3.89 2.30
N LEU A 269 -5.22 3.65 1.01
CA LEU A 269 -4.79 4.64 0.03
C LEU A 269 -6.02 5.28 -0.65
N PRO A 270 -5.97 6.58 -0.99
CA PRO A 270 -6.92 7.15 -1.94
C PRO A 270 -6.86 6.36 -3.26
N GLN A 271 -8.02 6.08 -3.87
CA GLN A 271 -8.11 5.21 -5.04
C GLN A 271 -7.37 5.81 -6.25
N GLU A 272 -7.41 7.12 -6.36
CA GLU A 272 -6.70 7.92 -7.34
C GLU A 272 -5.17 7.80 -7.25
N CYS A 273 -4.60 7.33 -6.14
CA CYS A 273 -3.15 7.16 -5.99
C CYS A 273 -2.64 5.82 -6.56
N TYR A 274 -3.52 4.84 -6.78
CA TYR A 274 -3.15 3.52 -7.31
C TYR A 274 -4.00 3.08 -8.50
N THR A 275 -4.78 3.99 -9.08
CA THR A 275 -5.49 3.74 -10.34
C THR A 275 -4.67 4.32 -11.49
N PRO A 276 -4.23 3.52 -12.47
CA PRO A 276 -3.50 4.03 -13.63
C PRO A 276 -4.42 4.89 -14.51
N THR A 277 -3.85 5.91 -15.13
CA THR A 277 -4.53 6.76 -16.12
C THR A 277 -3.72 6.81 -17.41
N ARG A 278 -4.28 7.38 -18.49
CA ARG A 278 -3.52 7.54 -19.76
C ARG A 278 -2.25 8.38 -19.56
N GLN A 279 -2.31 9.38 -18.69
CA GLN A 279 -1.19 10.28 -18.38
C GLN A 279 -0.25 9.68 -17.31
N LYS A 280 -0.76 8.81 -16.45
CA LYS A 280 -0.03 8.17 -15.35
C LYS A 280 -0.14 6.65 -15.44
N PRO A 281 0.39 6.02 -16.49
CA PRO A 281 0.12 4.62 -16.74
C PRO A 281 0.91 3.69 -15.81
N TRP A 282 1.99 4.13 -15.16
CA TRP A 282 2.75 3.32 -14.19
C TRP A 282 2.17 3.38 -12.78
N GLN A 283 1.31 4.36 -12.49
CA GLN A 283 0.70 4.48 -11.17
C GLN A 283 -0.13 3.25 -10.77
N GLY A 284 0.14 2.64 -9.62
CA GLY A 284 -0.63 1.48 -9.14
C GLY A 284 -0.05 0.74 -7.96
N ILE A 285 -0.65 -0.41 -7.66
CA ILE A 285 -0.10 -1.40 -6.71
C ILE A 285 0.74 -2.41 -7.50
N TRP A 286 1.92 -2.71 -6.99
CA TRP A 286 2.90 -3.56 -7.65
C TRP A 286 3.46 -4.58 -6.69
N CYS A 287 3.88 -5.73 -7.23
CA CYS A 287 4.66 -6.74 -6.53
C CYS A 287 6.09 -6.69 -7.07
N GLY A 288 7.09 -6.62 -6.20
CA GLY A 288 8.51 -6.54 -6.57
C GLY A 288 9.32 -7.76 -6.11
N ASP A 289 10.36 -8.10 -6.86
CA ASP A 289 11.36 -9.11 -6.52
C ASP A 289 12.55 -8.50 -5.77
N TYR A 290 12.69 -8.84 -4.50
CA TYR A 290 13.83 -8.47 -3.66
C TYR A 290 14.71 -9.68 -3.34
N ALA A 291 14.77 -10.65 -4.26
CA ALA A 291 15.65 -11.81 -4.22
C ALA A 291 15.54 -12.60 -2.89
N GLY A 292 16.57 -12.57 -2.05
CA GLY A 292 16.62 -13.28 -0.77
C GLY A 292 15.57 -12.80 0.24
N HIS A 293 15.07 -11.57 0.11
CA HIS A 293 14.05 -11.00 0.99
C HIS A 293 12.62 -11.35 0.55
N GLY A 294 12.47 -11.95 -0.64
CA GLY A 294 11.19 -12.41 -1.17
C GLY A 294 10.40 -11.34 -1.93
N CYS A 295 9.09 -11.58 -2.04
CA CYS A 295 8.17 -10.69 -2.76
C CYS A 295 7.55 -9.67 -1.80
N GLU A 296 7.47 -8.43 -2.26
CA GLU A 296 6.86 -7.35 -1.50
C GLU A 296 5.91 -6.53 -2.35
N PHE A 297 4.92 -5.91 -1.72
CA PHE A 297 3.99 -5.01 -2.34
C PHE A 297 4.41 -3.55 -2.12
N LEU A 298 4.30 -2.76 -3.18
CA LEU A 298 4.59 -1.34 -3.21
C LEU A 298 3.48 -0.58 -3.90
N VAL A 299 3.37 0.71 -3.60
CA VAL A 299 2.61 1.67 -4.39
C VAL A 299 3.59 2.45 -5.26
N VAL A 300 3.36 2.44 -6.57
CA VAL A 300 4.08 3.28 -7.54
C VAL A 300 3.20 4.47 -7.84
N MET A 301 3.74 5.67 -7.67
CA MET A 301 3.02 6.94 -7.79
C MET A 301 3.66 7.82 -8.86
N GLN A 302 2.83 8.62 -9.54
CA GLN A 302 3.26 9.65 -10.48
C GLN A 302 2.70 11.01 -10.03
N PRO A 303 3.32 11.66 -9.02
CA PRO A 303 2.81 12.91 -8.46
C PRO A 303 2.91 14.06 -9.48
N ASP A 304 1.87 14.89 -9.58
CA ASP A 304 1.91 16.11 -10.42
C ASP A 304 2.81 17.19 -9.80
N ASN A 305 2.78 17.27 -8.47
CA ASN A 305 3.57 18.20 -7.67
C ASN A 305 4.38 17.39 -6.64
N PRO A 306 5.47 16.72 -7.06
CA PRO A 306 6.31 15.95 -6.16
C PRO A 306 6.92 16.84 -5.07
N ARG A 307 7.16 16.26 -3.89
CA ARG A 307 7.99 16.90 -2.87
C ARG A 307 9.45 16.98 -3.36
N PRO A 308 10.30 17.83 -2.75
CA PRO A 308 11.74 17.75 -2.95
C PRO A 308 12.24 16.31 -2.78
N LEU A 309 13.27 15.94 -3.52
CA LEU A 309 13.88 14.62 -3.36
C LEU A 309 14.49 14.54 -1.94
N PRO A 310 14.56 13.33 -1.35
CA PRO A 310 15.39 13.13 -0.17
C PRO A 310 16.82 13.62 -0.44
N GLU A 311 17.43 14.30 0.53
CA GLU A 311 18.76 14.92 0.36
C GLU A 311 19.82 13.89 -0.09
N ARG A 312 19.81 12.71 0.51
CA ARG A 312 20.68 11.57 0.13
C ARG A 312 20.42 11.07 -1.29
N ALA A 313 19.17 11.08 -1.75
CA ALA A 313 18.82 10.74 -3.12
C ALA A 313 19.37 11.75 -4.13
N GLU A 314 19.30 13.06 -3.81
CA GLU A 314 19.90 14.09 -4.65
C GLU A 314 21.43 13.95 -4.74
N TRP A 315 22.09 13.64 -3.62
CA TRP A 315 23.53 13.43 -3.62
C TRP A 315 23.94 12.22 -4.46
N ALA A 316 23.22 11.11 -4.36
CA ALA A 316 23.48 9.91 -5.16
C ALA A 316 23.37 10.19 -6.67
N LEU A 317 22.34 10.94 -7.10
CA LEU A 317 22.17 11.35 -8.50
C LEU A 317 23.31 12.25 -8.97
N ARG A 318 23.66 13.28 -8.18
CA ARG A 318 24.75 14.21 -8.54
C ARG A 318 26.11 13.53 -8.58
N ALA A 319 26.35 12.52 -7.74
CA ALA A 319 27.58 11.75 -7.76
C ALA A 319 27.70 10.95 -9.06
N ALA A 320 26.64 10.24 -9.46
CA ALA A 320 26.59 9.48 -10.71
C ALA A 320 26.77 10.38 -11.95
N GLU A 321 26.12 11.55 -11.99
CA GLU A 321 26.29 12.51 -13.09
C GLU A 321 27.73 13.01 -13.25
N ARG A 322 28.46 13.19 -12.13
CA ARG A 322 29.87 13.56 -12.19
C ARG A 322 30.70 12.42 -12.76
N GLU A 323 30.49 11.19 -12.30
CA GLU A 323 31.20 10.01 -12.79
C GLU A 323 30.98 9.78 -14.30
N GLU A 324 29.74 9.93 -14.78
CA GLU A 324 29.44 9.92 -16.22
C GLU A 324 30.17 11.05 -16.96
N SER A 325 30.23 12.25 -16.39
CA SER A 325 30.89 13.42 -17.00
C SER A 325 32.41 13.30 -17.07
N VAL A 326 33.06 12.60 -16.13
CA VAL A 326 34.51 12.31 -16.24
C VAL A 326 34.79 11.17 -17.21
N SER A 327 33.79 10.38 -17.59
CA SER A 327 33.91 9.28 -18.55
C SER A 327 33.81 9.72 -20.02
N SER A 328 33.42 10.98 -20.28
CA SER A 328 33.47 11.58 -21.61
C SER A 328 34.80 12.32 -21.82
N GLU A 329 35.56 11.85 -22.82
CA GLU A 329 36.93 12.21 -23.20
C GLU A 329 38.04 11.45 -22.46
N GLY A 330 38.67 10.53 -23.20
CA GLY A 330 39.64 9.58 -22.69
C GLY A 330 40.79 10.21 -21.91
N SER A 331 40.99 9.73 -20.69
CA SER A 331 42.29 9.75 -20.04
C SER A 331 42.34 8.72 -18.90
N TRP A 332 42.65 7.47 -19.24
CA TRP A 332 43.26 6.57 -18.26
C TRP A 332 44.69 7.08 -18.02
N THR A 333 44.85 7.98 -17.06
CA THR A 333 46.16 8.26 -16.48
C THR A 333 46.17 7.75 -15.06
N THR A 334 46.77 6.58 -14.87
CA THR A 334 47.18 6.06 -13.57
C THR A 334 48.31 6.93 -13.01
N ALA A 335 48.13 7.53 -11.84
CA ALA A 335 49.22 8.00 -10.97
C ALA A 335 48.66 8.33 -9.56
N PRO A 336 49.49 8.39 -8.51
CA PRO A 336 49.73 7.29 -7.59
C PRO A 336 49.21 7.57 -6.17
N THR A 337 49.14 6.50 -5.39
CA THR A 337 49.11 6.52 -3.93
C THR A 337 50.19 7.42 -3.37
N ASP A 338 49.80 8.44 -2.59
CA ASP A 338 50.68 9.04 -1.60
C ASP A 338 50.01 9.02 -0.24
N ALA A 339 50.73 8.38 0.67
CA ALA A 339 50.35 8.11 2.04
C ALA A 339 50.40 9.38 2.87
N ALA A 340 49.34 9.64 3.62
CA ALA A 340 49.41 10.45 4.83
C ALA A 340 49.28 9.50 6.02
N HIS A 341 50.43 9.09 6.54
CA HIS A 341 50.55 8.56 7.89
C HIS A 341 50.15 9.64 8.89
N SER A 342 49.19 9.32 9.75
CA SER A 342 49.16 9.82 11.11
C SER A 342 48.70 8.67 12.00
N ASP A 343 49.65 8.14 12.76
CA ASP A 343 49.44 7.15 13.80
C ASP A 343 48.52 7.73 14.89
N ASP A 344 47.53 6.95 15.31
CA ASP A 344 47.14 6.82 16.71
C ASP A 344 46.34 5.51 16.86
N GLU A 345 46.91 4.59 17.65
CA GLU A 345 46.34 3.30 18.01
C GLU A 345 45.30 3.43 19.14
N ASP A 346 44.41 2.42 19.19
CA ASP A 346 43.60 1.95 20.32
C ASP A 346 42.24 2.59 20.61
N ALA A 347 41.21 2.09 19.92
CA ALA A 347 39.96 1.70 20.56
C ALA A 347 39.35 0.48 19.85
N GLN A 348 39.35 -0.65 20.56
CA GLN A 348 38.74 -1.92 20.16
C GLN A 348 37.27 -1.73 19.76
N MET A 349 36.90 -2.13 18.54
CA MET A 349 35.52 -2.27 18.12
C MET A 349 35.25 -3.75 17.77
N GLU A 350 34.25 -4.30 18.45
CA GLU A 350 33.86 -5.70 18.46
C GLU A 350 33.23 -6.14 17.12
N ASN A 351 33.70 -7.30 16.64
CA ASN A 351 33.06 -8.31 15.78
C ASN A 351 32.22 -7.84 14.58
N ALA A 352 32.82 -8.00 13.39
CA ALA A 352 32.21 -7.87 12.08
C ALA A 352 31.69 -9.23 11.55
N ASP A 353 30.77 -9.88 12.29
CA ASP A 353 30.19 -11.18 11.89
C ASP A 353 28.76 -11.10 11.30
N ASP A 354 28.16 -9.90 11.15
CA ASP A 354 26.76 -9.73 10.72
C ASP A 354 26.57 -9.06 9.33
N LEU A 355 27.63 -8.94 8.53
CA LEU A 355 27.59 -8.31 7.19
C LEU A 355 27.90 -9.27 6.03
N GLU A 356 28.13 -10.56 6.30
CA GLU A 356 28.56 -11.56 5.30
C GLU A 356 27.43 -12.36 4.63
N ASP A 357 26.15 -12.14 4.95
CA ASP A 357 25.05 -12.93 4.37
C ASP A 357 24.38 -12.27 3.15
N SER A 358 25.06 -11.31 2.50
CA SER A 358 24.59 -10.67 1.27
C SER A 358 25.63 -10.78 0.16
N VAL A 359 25.25 -11.56 -0.86
CA VAL A 359 25.84 -11.69 -2.21
C VAL A 359 27.03 -12.65 -2.33
N ALA A 360 26.71 -13.88 -2.72
CA ALA A 360 27.66 -14.91 -3.14
C ALA A 360 28.33 -14.57 -4.49
N THR A 361 29.66 -14.50 -4.43
CA THR A 361 30.69 -14.95 -5.41
C THR A 361 30.29 -15.25 -6.87
N LEU A 362 30.94 -14.56 -7.82
CA LEU A 362 31.82 -15.15 -8.86
C LEU A 362 32.48 -14.04 -9.72
N GLN A 363 33.78 -14.21 -10.00
CA GLN A 363 34.65 -13.28 -10.72
C GLN A 363 35.41 -14.06 -11.82
N GLN A 364 35.81 -13.35 -12.89
CA GLN A 364 36.68 -13.72 -14.04
C GLN A 364 35.94 -14.29 -15.28
N SER A 365 36.13 -13.85 -16.53
CA SER A 365 37.00 -12.83 -17.15
C SER A 365 36.78 -12.72 -18.68
N TYR A 366 37.22 -11.58 -19.27
CA TYR A 366 37.70 -11.32 -20.65
C TYR A 366 36.76 -10.99 -21.85
N ASN A 367 36.91 -9.71 -22.26
CA ASN A 367 36.78 -9.00 -23.55
C ASN A 367 36.65 -9.80 -24.88
N GLU A 368 35.77 -9.33 -25.80
CA GLU A 368 36.14 -8.57 -27.03
C GLU A 368 34.93 -8.19 -27.94
N ARG A 369 34.82 -6.87 -28.22
CA ARG A 369 34.28 -6.08 -29.35
C ARG A 369 33.39 -6.71 -30.46
N ALA A 370 32.30 -6.01 -30.85
CA ALA A 370 32.29 -4.99 -31.94
C ALA A 370 30.88 -4.63 -32.52
N SER A 371 30.66 -3.32 -32.70
CA SER A 371 29.95 -2.59 -33.80
C SER A 371 28.52 -2.99 -34.22
N GLU A 372 27.49 -2.19 -33.89
CA GLU A 372 26.93 -1.04 -34.66
C GLU A 372 26.02 -1.39 -35.86
N SER A 373 24.74 -0.99 -35.80
CA SER A 373 24.11 -0.18 -36.87
C SER A 373 22.72 0.35 -36.46
N ARG A 374 22.45 1.59 -36.89
CA ARG A 374 21.35 2.49 -36.54
C ARG A 374 20.16 2.41 -37.52
N GLY A 375 18.97 2.78 -37.05
CA GLY A 375 17.83 3.29 -37.84
C GLY A 375 16.55 3.37 -37.00
N GLN A 376 16.20 4.51 -36.38
CA GLN A 376 15.26 5.55 -36.87
C GLN A 376 13.96 4.99 -37.48
N GLY A 377 12.74 5.34 -37.06
CA GLY A 377 12.24 6.41 -36.18
C GLY A 377 11.02 7.03 -36.85
N ASP A 378 9.80 6.81 -36.34
CA ASP A 378 8.59 7.52 -36.84
C ASP A 378 7.34 7.50 -35.92
N ALA A 379 7.49 7.35 -34.59
CA ALA A 379 6.35 7.22 -33.65
C ALA A 379 6.26 8.30 -32.54
N LEU A 380 6.94 9.44 -32.71
CA LEU A 380 7.32 10.32 -31.59
C LEU A 380 6.28 11.37 -31.14
N GLN A 381 5.13 11.58 -31.80
CA GLN A 381 4.29 12.75 -31.47
C GLN A 381 3.15 12.56 -30.45
N ASP A 382 2.70 11.32 -30.16
CA ASP A 382 1.67 11.06 -29.10
C ASP A 382 2.27 10.40 -27.84
N GLY A 383 3.54 9.95 -27.91
CA GLY A 383 4.24 9.28 -26.81
C GLY A 383 4.82 10.22 -25.75
N ASP A 384 5.21 11.45 -26.12
CA ASP A 384 5.95 12.36 -25.24
C ASP A 384 5.14 12.86 -24.03
N ALA A 385 3.80 12.90 -24.13
CA ALA A 385 2.95 13.28 -22.99
C ALA A 385 2.92 12.22 -21.87
N VAL A 386 3.07 10.94 -22.24
CA VAL A 386 3.00 9.80 -21.31
C VAL A 386 4.29 9.68 -20.50
N TYR A 387 5.43 9.95 -21.13
CA TYR A 387 6.74 9.93 -20.49
C TYR A 387 7.10 11.32 -19.95
N SER A 388 6.46 11.70 -18.85
CA SER A 388 6.78 12.94 -18.15
C SER A 388 6.65 12.81 -16.64
N GLY A 389 7.40 13.65 -15.91
CA GLY A 389 7.32 13.73 -14.46
C GLY A 389 8.09 12.63 -13.74
N ARG A 390 7.80 12.47 -12.45
CA ARG A 390 8.52 11.58 -11.54
C ARG A 390 7.78 10.27 -11.32
N ILE A 391 8.52 9.17 -11.11
CA ILE A 391 8.00 7.95 -10.50
C ILE A 391 8.57 7.79 -9.08
N GLU A 392 7.70 7.55 -8.11
CA GLU A 392 8.05 7.27 -6.72
C GLU A 392 7.45 5.91 -6.31
N ALA A 393 8.29 4.97 -5.89
CA ALA A 393 7.85 3.68 -5.38
C ALA A 393 8.05 3.61 -3.87
N VAL A 394 6.96 3.37 -3.13
CA VAL A 394 6.96 3.27 -1.66
C VAL A 394 6.47 1.88 -1.25
N LYS A 395 7.21 1.24 -0.35
CA LYS A 395 6.88 -0.10 0.16
C LYS A 395 5.58 -0.06 0.97
N LEU A 396 4.58 -0.87 0.63
CA LEU A 396 3.38 -1.11 1.46
C LEU A 396 3.59 -2.31 2.39
N THR A 397 4.35 -3.28 1.91
CA THR A 397 5.04 -4.28 2.73
C THR A 397 6.53 -4.13 2.51
N GLY A 398 7.34 -4.35 3.54
CA GLY A 398 8.79 -4.23 3.44
C GLY A 398 9.53 -5.33 4.19
N ASP A 399 10.75 -5.00 4.56
CA ASP A 399 11.67 -5.89 5.26
C ASP A 399 12.46 -5.09 6.33
N PRO A 400 13.31 -5.74 7.13
CA PRO A 400 14.15 -5.05 8.11
C PRO A 400 15.16 -4.05 7.53
N ASN A 401 15.52 -4.15 6.25
CA ASN A 401 16.44 -3.23 5.57
C ASN A 401 15.68 -2.00 5.09
N ILE A 402 14.71 -2.15 4.18
CA ILE A 402 13.82 -1.10 3.72
C ILE A 402 12.40 -1.41 4.23
N PRO A 403 11.96 -0.76 5.31
CA PRO A 403 10.67 -1.06 5.91
C PRO A 403 9.52 -0.48 5.10
N ARG A 404 8.32 -1.01 5.32
CA ARG A 404 7.06 -0.42 4.85
C ARG A 404 7.02 1.10 5.12
N GLY A 405 6.45 1.85 4.20
CA GLY A 405 6.37 3.29 4.26
C GLY A 405 7.60 4.01 3.70
N GLU A 406 8.72 3.33 3.48
CA GLU A 406 9.90 3.95 2.88
C GLU A 406 9.89 3.84 1.36
N TYR A 407 10.55 4.81 0.71
CA TYR A 407 10.84 4.68 -0.71
C TYR A 407 11.71 3.44 -0.94
N THR A 408 11.43 2.70 -2.00
CA THR A 408 12.35 1.68 -2.51
C THR A 408 13.15 2.20 -3.69
N PHE A 409 12.54 3.02 -4.54
CA PHE A 409 13.22 3.70 -5.63
C PHE A 409 12.49 4.97 -6.07
N ILE A 410 13.23 5.88 -6.69
CA ILE A 410 12.71 7.13 -7.26
C ILE A 410 13.37 7.35 -8.62
N ALA A 411 12.55 7.56 -9.66
CA ALA A 411 13.00 8.05 -10.96
C ALA A 411 12.60 9.54 -11.09
N PRO A 412 13.55 10.49 -10.95
CA PRO A 412 13.24 11.92 -10.85
C PRO A 412 12.51 12.51 -12.05
N ASP A 413 12.83 12.02 -13.25
CA ASP A 413 12.21 12.38 -14.51
C ASP A 413 12.16 11.14 -15.42
N ILE A 414 10.99 10.77 -15.92
CA ILE A 414 10.83 9.68 -16.91
C ILE A 414 10.77 10.21 -18.36
N GLY A 415 10.75 11.53 -18.52
CA GLY A 415 10.78 12.22 -19.79
C GLY A 415 12.18 12.39 -20.36
N PRO A 416 12.36 13.35 -21.30
CA PRO A 416 13.62 13.50 -22.03
C PRO A 416 14.84 13.77 -21.13
N ASN A 417 14.71 14.50 -20.02
CA ASN A 417 15.88 14.81 -19.18
C ASN A 417 16.30 13.67 -18.28
N GLY A 418 15.47 12.65 -18.08
CA GLY A 418 15.88 11.44 -17.35
C GLY A 418 16.22 10.26 -18.26
N LEU A 419 15.93 10.35 -19.56
CA LEU A 419 16.19 9.29 -20.52
C LEU A 419 17.70 9.07 -20.71
N LEU A 420 18.16 7.86 -20.39
CA LEU A 420 19.52 7.41 -20.69
C LEU A 420 19.59 6.85 -22.11
N ARG A 421 18.67 5.93 -22.44
CA ARG A 421 18.57 5.31 -23.77
C ARG A 421 17.24 4.57 -23.96
N VAL A 422 17.00 4.14 -25.19
CA VAL A 422 15.99 3.11 -25.51
C VAL A 422 16.71 1.81 -25.79
N ALA A 423 16.31 0.73 -25.11
CA ALA A 423 16.96 -0.56 -25.20
C ALA A 423 16.74 -1.24 -26.55
N SER A 424 17.80 -1.84 -27.09
CA SER A 424 17.79 -2.60 -28.36
C SER A 424 17.99 -4.09 -28.14
N GLU A 425 18.55 -4.46 -26.98
CA GLU A 425 18.72 -5.83 -26.52
C GLU A 425 17.38 -6.58 -26.39
N GLU A 426 17.40 -7.89 -26.61
CA GLU A 426 16.18 -8.70 -26.72
C GLU A 426 15.30 -8.65 -25.47
N ILE A 427 15.89 -8.78 -24.27
CA ILE A 427 15.15 -8.84 -23.00
C ILE A 427 14.40 -7.54 -22.64
N PHE A 428 14.87 -6.39 -23.14
CA PHE A 428 14.31 -5.06 -22.86
C PHE A 428 13.98 -4.28 -24.14
N ARG A 429 13.82 -4.96 -25.27
CA ARG A 429 13.72 -4.31 -26.58
C ARG A 429 12.59 -3.26 -26.60
N GLY A 430 12.95 -2.03 -26.94
CA GLY A 430 12.03 -0.89 -27.02
C GLY A 430 11.73 -0.21 -25.67
N ALA A 431 12.20 -0.76 -24.55
CA ALA A 431 12.01 -0.15 -23.23
C ALA A 431 12.82 1.14 -23.10
N ARG A 432 12.22 2.18 -22.52
CA ARG A 432 12.94 3.39 -22.10
C ARG A 432 13.67 3.09 -20.81
N ILE A 433 14.96 3.40 -20.77
CA ILE A 433 15.79 3.29 -19.58
C ILE A 433 16.08 4.70 -19.11
N VAL A 434 15.70 4.99 -17.87
CA VAL A 434 15.78 6.32 -17.28
C VAL A 434 16.60 6.29 -15.99
N ARG A 435 17.20 7.43 -15.64
CA ARG A 435 17.90 7.60 -14.37
C ARG A 435 16.97 7.36 -13.19
N SER A 436 17.49 6.68 -12.19
CA SER A 436 16.78 6.34 -10.96
C SER A 436 17.75 6.26 -9.79
N VAL A 437 17.21 6.24 -8.59
CA VAL A 437 17.95 5.85 -7.38
C VAL A 437 17.18 4.77 -6.64
N GLY A 438 17.91 3.83 -6.06
CA GLY A 438 17.38 2.81 -5.18
C GLY A 438 17.75 3.10 -3.73
N HIS A 439 16.84 2.83 -2.80
CA HIS A 439 17.07 2.98 -1.37
C HIS A 439 17.70 1.70 -0.82
N ILE A 440 18.79 1.84 -0.09
CA ILE A 440 19.53 0.75 0.54
C ILE A 440 19.75 1.08 2.01
N ALA A 441 19.83 0.05 2.85
CA ALA A 441 20.13 0.20 4.27
C ALA A 441 20.63 -1.13 4.85
N ALA A 442 21.37 -1.05 5.96
CA ALA A 442 21.68 -2.20 6.77
C ALA A 442 20.45 -2.67 7.57
N THR A 443 20.51 -3.92 8.06
CA THR A 443 19.43 -4.54 8.83
C THR A 443 19.01 -3.67 10.02
N GLY A 444 17.70 -3.47 10.16
CA GLY A 444 17.09 -2.57 11.13
C GLY A 444 16.91 -1.14 10.61
N PHE A 445 16.98 -0.92 9.30
CA PHE A 445 16.95 0.38 8.62
C PHE A 445 18.03 1.33 9.17
N ARG A 446 19.24 0.78 9.36
CA ARG A 446 20.40 1.52 9.86
C ARG A 446 21.24 1.99 8.68
N ASP A 447 21.87 3.14 8.84
CA ASP A 447 22.78 3.74 7.86
C ASP A 447 22.15 3.79 6.45
N ASP A 448 20.87 4.15 6.40
CA ASP A 448 20.11 4.22 5.15
C ASP A 448 20.74 5.22 4.18
N ASN A 449 20.74 4.87 2.89
CA ASN A 449 21.30 5.71 1.85
C ASN A 449 20.66 5.40 0.49
N TYR A 450 20.91 6.27 -0.49
CA TYR A 450 20.49 6.04 -1.87
C TYR A 450 21.69 5.70 -2.72
N MET A 451 21.46 4.83 -3.71
CA MET A 451 22.45 4.51 -4.74
C MET A 451 21.88 4.72 -6.14
N ALA A 452 22.75 5.01 -7.10
CA ALA A 452 22.37 5.14 -8.48
C ALA A 452 21.81 3.82 -9.03
N SER A 453 20.77 3.92 -9.86
CA SER A 453 20.13 2.80 -10.52
C SER A 453 19.50 3.25 -11.83
N GLN A 454 19.07 2.31 -12.65
CA GLN A 454 18.32 2.61 -13.87
C GLN A 454 16.95 1.98 -13.81
N LEU A 455 15.90 2.76 -14.07
CA LEU A 455 14.54 2.25 -14.18
C LEU A 455 14.26 1.91 -15.65
N ILE A 456 13.84 0.67 -15.89
CA ILE A 456 13.56 0.10 -17.20
C ILE A 456 12.03 0.01 -17.35
N LEU A 457 11.47 0.86 -18.21
CA LEU A 457 10.03 0.94 -18.47
C LEU A 457 9.64 -0.09 -19.56
N ILE A 458 9.49 -1.36 -19.16
CA ILE A 458 9.22 -2.48 -20.08
C ILE A 458 7.80 -2.39 -20.67
N SER A 459 6.80 -2.17 -19.82
CA SER A 459 5.42 -1.91 -20.22
C SER A 459 4.71 -1.08 -19.14
N HIS A 460 3.42 -0.82 -19.30
CA HIS A 460 2.64 -0.19 -18.24
C HIS A 460 2.39 -1.11 -17.03
N ASP A 461 2.53 -2.43 -17.20
CA ASP A 461 2.26 -3.42 -16.14
C ASP A 461 3.50 -4.19 -15.68
N ARG A 462 4.66 -3.87 -16.27
CA ARG A 462 5.95 -4.46 -15.93
C ARG A 462 7.06 -3.43 -16.02
N ILE A 463 7.85 -3.31 -14.95
CA ILE A 463 9.05 -2.48 -14.90
C ILE A 463 10.19 -3.30 -14.30
N ALA A 464 11.42 -2.84 -14.50
CA ALA A 464 12.59 -3.41 -13.83
C ALA A 464 13.53 -2.31 -13.35
N GLN A 465 14.32 -2.60 -12.33
CA GLN A 465 15.33 -1.71 -11.79
C GLN A 465 16.69 -2.40 -11.88
N TYR A 466 17.63 -1.76 -12.57
CA TYR A 466 19.02 -2.19 -12.60
C TYR A 466 19.81 -1.47 -11.50
N TRP A 467 20.34 -2.25 -10.56
CA TRP A 467 21.18 -1.81 -9.47
C TRP A 467 22.63 -1.88 -9.91
N GLU A 468 23.18 -0.76 -10.38
CA GLU A 468 24.47 -0.72 -11.08
C GLU A 468 25.62 -1.27 -10.23
N THR A 469 25.73 -0.80 -8.98
CA THR A 469 26.77 -1.22 -8.04
C THR A 469 26.69 -2.70 -7.70
N PHE A 470 25.49 -3.28 -7.67
CA PHE A 470 25.29 -4.70 -7.36
C PHE A 470 25.30 -5.59 -8.60
N GLY A 471 25.26 -5.02 -9.80
CA GLY A 471 25.09 -5.78 -11.03
C GLY A 471 23.81 -6.62 -11.02
N HIS A 472 22.71 -6.17 -10.41
CA HIS A 472 21.49 -6.98 -10.27
C HIS A 472 20.27 -6.28 -10.89
N VAL A 473 19.35 -7.05 -11.47
CA VAL A 473 18.06 -6.52 -11.98
C VAL A 473 16.89 -7.07 -11.17
N SER A 474 16.16 -6.17 -10.52
CA SER A 474 14.89 -6.47 -9.86
C SER A 474 13.71 -6.20 -10.79
N PHE A 475 12.73 -7.08 -10.84
CA PHE A 475 11.50 -6.89 -11.62
C PHE A 475 10.32 -6.55 -10.73
N TYR A 476 9.35 -5.84 -11.32
CA TYR A 476 8.10 -5.49 -10.66
C TYR A 476 6.93 -5.73 -11.63
N GLU A 477 5.84 -6.29 -11.10
CA GLU A 477 4.62 -6.60 -11.85
C GLU A 477 3.41 -5.94 -11.20
N ARG A 478 2.57 -5.29 -12.01
CA ARG A 478 1.35 -4.62 -11.52
C ARG A 478 0.35 -5.64 -11.01
N VAL A 479 -0.29 -5.32 -9.89
CA VAL A 479 -1.35 -6.14 -9.29
C VAL A 479 -2.73 -5.56 -9.58
N ASP A 480 -3.61 -6.35 -10.19
CA ASP A 480 -5.03 -6.00 -10.34
C ASP A 480 -5.81 -6.28 -9.04
N ILE A 481 -5.96 -5.26 -8.20
CA ILE A 481 -6.69 -5.34 -6.93
C ILE A 481 -8.18 -5.67 -7.14
N ASP A 482 -8.79 -5.22 -8.24
CA ASP A 482 -10.22 -5.42 -8.48
C ASP A 482 -10.55 -6.89 -8.86
N SER A 483 -9.56 -7.69 -9.23
CA SER A 483 -9.72 -9.14 -9.40
C SER A 483 -9.99 -9.86 -8.06
N PHE A 484 -9.56 -9.30 -6.93
CA PHE A 484 -9.61 -9.95 -5.61
C PHE A 484 -10.86 -9.61 -4.78
N ILE A 485 -11.65 -8.63 -5.21
CA ILE A 485 -12.88 -8.20 -4.49
C ILE A 485 -14.14 -8.96 -4.93
N GLN A 486 -14.05 -9.79 -5.97
CA GLN A 486 -15.16 -10.61 -6.45
C GLN A 486 -15.42 -11.78 -5.49
N VAL A 487 -16.70 -12.16 -5.33
CA VAL A 487 -17.19 -13.19 -4.40
C VAL A 487 -18.07 -14.19 -5.11
#